data_AF-A0A2P2I862-F1
#
_entry.id   AF-A0A2P2I862-F1
#
_cell.length_a   1.000
_cell.length_b   1.000
_cell.length_c   1.000
_cell.angle_alpha   90.00
_cell.angle_beta   90.00
_cell.angle_gamma   90.00
#
_symmetry.space_group_name_H-M   'P 1'
#
loop_
_entity.id
_entity.type
_entity.pdbx_description
1 polymer ?
#
loop_
_entity_poly.entity_id
_entity_poly.type
_entity_poly.pdbx_seq_one_letter_code
_entity_poly.pdbx_strand_id
1 'polypeptide(L)'
;SMRTAVSADHSSTASTAASRSECHETAPNRNGRQDSIECEERRACSNTPTLDNRNNTTCINVTVSLDLSWCGPYGALSSSTFLEFIHKCGQRLRVLRLSCCDFVDNYCLYMIANVCHDLEELDVSRCYQLDFLGLGELNNLSSLTRLNLSYTKLKTGTLQVLLQHTRHLQHLGMSGCQSVDMDEVCVALGLFCPGLVSLTAWKTEGLSHRGLRALATIRTLQDLDV
;
A
#
# COMPACT_ATOMS: atom_id res chain seq x y z
N SER A 1 -22.77 56.25 -30.06
CA SER A 1 -22.31 57.15 -28.98
C SER A 1 -21.75 56.33 -27.82
N MET A 2 -20.80 56.88 -27.05
CA MET A 2 -20.61 56.76 -25.57
C MET A 2 -20.78 55.40 -24.83
N ARG A 3 -20.01 55.05 -23.78
CA ARG A 3 -18.69 55.47 -23.26
C ARG A 3 -18.28 54.56 -22.07
N THR A 4 -16.99 54.18 -21.96
CA THR A 4 -16.19 53.91 -20.73
C THR A 4 -16.76 53.22 -19.47
N ALA A 5 -16.23 52.03 -19.13
CA ALA A 5 -15.91 51.50 -17.78
C ALA A 5 -15.07 50.19 -17.93
N VAL A 6 -13.98 49.83 -17.24
CA VAL A 6 -13.06 50.41 -16.21
C VAL A 6 -13.30 50.06 -14.70
N SER A 7 -12.45 49.17 -14.17
CA SER A 7 -12.07 48.92 -12.73
C SER A 7 -13.18 48.45 -11.75
N ALA A 8 -12.91 47.85 -10.58
CA ALA A 8 -11.65 47.56 -9.86
C ALA A 8 -11.76 46.25 -9.02
N ASP A 9 -10.65 45.77 -8.46
CA ASP A 9 -10.63 44.72 -7.42
C ASP A 9 -11.28 45.14 -6.10
N HIS A 10 -11.79 44.18 -5.31
CA HIS A 10 -11.34 44.02 -3.93
C HIS A 10 -11.74 42.66 -3.30
N SER A 11 -10.91 42.20 -2.37
CA SER A 11 -11.05 40.99 -1.56
C SER A 11 -12.14 41.07 -0.49
N SER A 12 -12.77 39.93 -0.17
CA SER A 12 -13.30 39.70 1.19
C SER A 12 -13.03 38.27 1.64
N THR A 13 -12.66 38.11 2.92
CA THR A 13 -12.44 36.82 3.58
C THR A 13 -13.70 36.36 4.30
N ALA A 14 -14.01 35.07 4.22
CA ALA A 14 -15.00 34.41 5.07
C ALA A 14 -14.45 33.06 5.52
N SER A 15 -14.62 32.73 6.80
CA SER A 15 -14.04 31.53 7.41
C SER A 15 -15.10 30.66 8.08
N THR A 16 -14.74 29.39 8.28
CA THR A 16 -15.29 28.49 9.31
C THR A 16 -16.78 28.11 9.22
N ALA A 17 -17.05 26.89 8.77
CA ALA A 17 -18.18 26.10 9.26
C ALA A 17 -17.82 24.60 9.21
N ALA A 18 -17.50 24.00 10.36
CA ALA A 18 -17.28 22.56 10.49
C ALA A 18 -18.60 21.87 10.88
N SER A 19 -19.37 21.44 9.88
CA SER A 19 -20.66 20.78 10.10
C SER A 19 -20.48 19.31 10.50
N ARG A 20 -20.82 18.98 11.75
CA ARG A 20 -21.11 17.58 12.13
C ARG A 20 -22.39 17.12 11.41
N SER A 21 -22.40 15.87 10.96
CA SER A 21 -23.62 15.11 10.70
C SER A 21 -23.48 13.76 11.39
N GLU A 22 -24.34 13.50 12.37
CA GLU A 22 -24.44 12.21 13.05
C GLU A 22 -25.30 11.26 12.20
N CYS A 23 -24.81 10.04 11.93
CA CYS A 23 -25.56 9.02 11.23
C CYS A 23 -26.21 8.07 12.24
N HIS A 24 -27.54 8.02 12.26
CA HIS A 24 -28.30 7.05 13.05
C HIS A 24 -28.20 5.64 12.47
N GLU A 25 -28.17 4.63 13.35
CA GLU A 25 -28.36 3.22 12.98
C GLU A 25 -29.76 2.96 12.40
N THR A 26 -29.89 1.98 11.51
CA THR A 26 -30.99 1.00 11.59
C THR A 26 -30.71 -0.25 10.75
N ALA A 27 -30.70 -1.41 11.39
CA ALA A 27 -30.74 -2.71 10.70
C ALA A 27 -32.19 -3.17 10.45
N PRO A 28 -32.40 -4.18 9.60
CA PRO A 28 -32.94 -5.42 10.18
C PRO A 28 -32.19 -6.70 9.77
N ASN A 29 -32.26 -7.69 10.67
CA ASN A 29 -31.55 -8.97 10.65
C ASN A 29 -32.42 -10.11 10.05
N ARG A 30 -31.82 -11.04 9.28
CA ARG A 30 -32.01 -12.51 9.46
C ARG A 30 -31.11 -13.41 8.61
N ASN A 31 -30.37 -14.29 9.30
CA ASN A 31 -29.87 -15.60 8.87
C ASN A 31 -29.02 -15.68 7.58
N GLY A 32 -27.79 -15.18 7.66
CA GLY A 32 -26.67 -15.62 6.83
C GLY A 32 -25.35 -15.33 7.54
N ARG A 33 -24.44 -16.31 7.66
CA ARG A 33 -23.07 -16.05 8.14
C ARG A 33 -22.23 -15.51 6.98
N GLN A 34 -22.33 -14.21 6.76
CA GLN A 34 -21.23 -13.44 6.18
C GLN A 34 -20.29 -13.08 7.34
N ASP A 35 -19.01 -13.44 7.26
CA ASP A 35 -17.99 -12.89 8.15
C ASP A 35 -17.63 -11.48 7.65
N SER A 36 -18.53 -10.52 7.91
CA SER A 36 -18.38 -9.11 7.58
C SER A 36 -17.26 -8.49 8.43
N ILE A 37 -16.02 -8.55 7.92
CA ILE A 37 -14.90 -7.79 8.48
C ILE A 37 -15.08 -6.33 8.08
N GLU A 38 -15.82 -5.59 8.90
CA GLU A 38 -16.01 -4.15 8.73
C GLU A 38 -14.65 -3.43 8.83
N CYS A 39 -14.36 -2.55 7.86
CA CYS A 39 -13.18 -1.68 7.89
C CYS A 39 -13.38 -0.59 8.94
N GLU A 40 -13.03 -0.92 10.19
CA GLU A 40 -13.16 -0.05 11.38
C GLU A 40 -12.67 1.39 11.12
N GLU A 41 -13.59 2.36 11.12
CA GLU A 41 -13.31 3.74 10.73
C GLU A 41 -12.25 4.42 11.60
N ARG A 42 -11.06 4.67 11.03
CA ARG A 42 -10.05 5.53 11.65
C ARG A 42 -9.75 6.71 10.73
N ARG A 43 -10.14 7.91 11.18
CA ARG A 43 -9.98 9.18 10.43
C ARG A 43 -8.51 9.46 10.11
N ALA A 44 -8.12 9.32 8.85
CA ALA A 44 -6.74 9.47 8.39
C ALA A 44 -6.57 10.31 7.11
N CYS A 45 -7.54 11.15 6.73
CA CYS A 45 -7.40 12.07 5.60
C CYS A 45 -6.85 13.44 6.04
N SER A 46 -5.57 13.49 6.44
CA SER A 46 -4.88 14.73 6.81
C SER A 46 -3.49 14.85 6.18
N ASN A 47 -3.43 14.71 4.84
CA ASN A 47 -2.41 15.29 3.94
C ASN A 47 -2.67 14.84 2.49
N THR A 48 -3.83 15.21 1.91
CA THR A 48 -4.07 15.03 0.47
C THR A 48 -3.24 16.04 -0.32
N PRO A 49 -2.26 15.65 -1.15
CA PRO A 49 -1.61 16.60 -2.06
C PRO A 49 -2.63 17.08 -3.10
N THR A 50 -2.83 18.39 -3.21
CA THR A 50 -3.65 18.94 -4.29
C THR A 50 -2.96 18.65 -5.63
N LEU A 51 -3.69 18.04 -6.56
CA LEU A 51 -3.20 17.76 -7.91
C LEU A 51 -3.21 19.04 -8.75
N ASP A 52 -2.34 19.99 -8.40
CA ASP A 52 -2.23 21.30 -9.03
C ASP A 52 -1.70 21.18 -10.47
N ASN A 53 -2.64 21.21 -11.42
CA ASN A 53 -2.39 21.06 -12.85
C ASN A 53 -1.77 22.33 -13.46
N ARG A 54 -0.49 22.61 -13.16
CA ARG A 54 0.28 23.71 -13.78
C ARG A 54 1.73 23.33 -14.13
N ASN A 55 1.93 23.04 -15.41
CA ASN A 55 3.08 23.35 -16.25
C ASN A 55 4.52 23.27 -15.67
N ASN A 56 5.22 22.21 -16.09
CA ASN A 56 6.62 22.23 -16.55
C ASN A 56 7.65 23.05 -15.74
N THR A 57 8.33 22.38 -14.80
CA THR A 57 9.61 22.85 -14.26
C THR A 57 10.53 21.66 -13.98
N THR A 58 11.82 21.77 -14.29
CA THR A 58 12.83 20.72 -14.08
C THR A 58 13.01 20.41 -12.59
N CYS A 59 12.50 19.25 -12.15
CA CYS A 59 12.64 18.78 -10.78
C CYS A 59 13.89 17.90 -10.61
N ILE A 60 14.83 18.45 -9.82
CA ILE A 60 15.92 17.79 -9.09
C ILE A 60 15.49 16.45 -8.46
N ASN A 61 16.46 15.59 -8.08
CA ASN A 61 16.29 14.26 -7.45
C ASN A 61 15.49 14.25 -6.12
N VAL A 62 14.21 14.60 -6.17
CA VAL A 62 13.27 14.49 -5.05
C VAL A 62 12.68 13.09 -5.08
N THR A 63 12.97 12.33 -4.03
CA THR A 63 12.31 11.05 -3.74
C THR A 63 10.81 11.29 -3.60
N VAL A 64 9.98 10.79 -4.51
CA VAL A 64 8.52 10.94 -4.40
C VAL A 64 7.98 9.83 -3.49
N SER A 65 7.41 10.26 -2.36
CA SER A 65 6.60 9.43 -1.48
C SER A 65 5.13 9.74 -1.75
N LEU A 66 4.34 8.71 -2.03
CA LEU A 66 2.89 8.80 -2.14
C LEU A 66 2.25 7.90 -1.09
N ASP A 67 1.39 8.50 -0.26
CA ASP A 67 0.52 7.78 0.64
C ASP A 67 -0.94 8.08 0.22
N LEU A 68 -1.65 7.03 -0.17
CA LEU A 68 -3.08 7.04 -0.43
C LEU A 68 -3.81 6.03 0.46
N SER A 69 -3.20 5.61 1.58
CA SER A 69 -3.84 4.64 2.47
C SER A 69 -5.23 5.13 2.92
N TRP A 70 -6.21 4.23 2.98
CA TRP A 70 -7.63 4.51 3.25
C TRP A 70 -8.32 5.43 2.23
N CYS A 71 -7.75 5.64 1.03
CA CYS A 71 -8.38 6.41 -0.04
C CYS A 71 -9.27 5.56 -0.96
N GLY A 72 -10.15 6.24 -1.69
CA GLY A 72 -11.16 5.62 -2.55
C GLY A 72 -12.44 5.05 -1.91
N PRO A 73 -12.81 5.29 -0.62
CA PRO A 73 -14.09 4.82 -0.11
C PRO A 73 -15.24 5.42 -0.92
N TYR A 74 -16.32 4.67 -1.07
CA TYR A 74 -17.49 5.03 -1.89
C TYR A 74 -17.17 5.33 -3.37
N GLY A 75 -16.01 4.88 -3.88
CA GLY A 75 -15.58 5.11 -5.27
C GLY A 75 -15.00 6.51 -5.52
N ALA A 76 -14.63 7.25 -4.48
CA ALA A 76 -14.04 8.60 -4.60
C ALA A 76 -12.68 8.63 -5.34
N LEU A 77 -12.05 7.48 -5.53
CA LEU A 77 -10.87 7.26 -6.37
C LEU A 77 -11.04 5.90 -7.06
N SER A 78 -10.82 5.85 -8.38
CA SER A 78 -10.89 4.62 -9.17
C SER A 78 -9.50 4.08 -9.52
N SER A 79 -9.42 2.79 -9.86
CA SER A 79 -8.23 2.19 -10.46
C SER A 79 -7.80 2.95 -11.72
N SER A 80 -8.73 3.37 -12.57
CA SER A 80 -8.41 4.14 -13.79
C SER A 80 -7.69 5.47 -13.53
N THR A 81 -8.13 6.25 -12.54
CA THR A 81 -7.47 7.53 -12.17
C THR A 81 -6.12 7.28 -11.49
N PHE A 82 -6.01 6.24 -10.65
CA PHE A 82 -4.74 5.83 -10.07
C PHE A 82 -3.73 5.38 -11.13
N LEU A 83 -4.16 4.61 -12.12
CA LEU A 83 -3.34 4.13 -13.23
C LEU A 83 -2.85 5.28 -14.13
N GLU A 84 -3.68 6.29 -14.38
CA GLU A 84 -3.23 7.51 -15.07
C GLU A 84 -2.13 8.26 -14.30
N PHE A 85 -2.22 8.30 -12.95
CA PHE A 85 -1.15 8.84 -12.12
C PHE A 85 0.13 7.99 -12.21
N ILE A 86 0.03 6.65 -12.08
CA ILE A 86 1.19 5.74 -12.18
C ILE A 86 1.89 5.91 -13.54
N HIS A 87 1.14 5.99 -14.64
CA HIS A 87 1.74 6.19 -15.98
C HIS A 87 2.47 7.56 -16.10
N LYS A 88 2.04 8.60 -15.37
CA LYS A 88 2.66 9.94 -15.43
C LYS A 88 3.79 10.15 -14.41
N CYS A 89 3.74 9.47 -13.26
CA CYS A 89 4.61 9.76 -12.11
C CYS A 89 5.34 8.54 -11.52
N GLY A 90 4.94 7.31 -11.85
CA GLY A 90 5.40 6.07 -11.22
C GLY A 90 6.92 5.87 -11.25
N GLN A 91 7.57 6.27 -12.34
CA GLN A 91 9.03 6.22 -12.52
C GLN A 91 9.83 7.08 -11.52
N ARG A 92 9.17 7.88 -10.67
CA ARG A 92 9.81 8.70 -9.61
C ARG A 92 9.40 8.28 -8.19
N LEU A 93 8.49 7.32 -8.06
CA LEU A 93 8.04 6.81 -6.76
C LEU A 93 9.11 5.93 -6.15
N ARG A 94 9.47 6.22 -4.90
CA ARG A 94 10.31 5.32 -4.07
C ARG A 94 9.55 4.80 -2.84
N VAL A 95 8.49 5.50 -2.44
CA VAL A 95 7.56 5.06 -1.38
C VAL A 95 6.15 5.14 -1.92
N LEU A 96 5.40 4.03 -1.84
CA LEU A 96 4.00 3.94 -2.26
C LEU A 96 3.21 3.16 -1.22
N ARG A 97 2.33 3.86 -0.47
CA ARG A 97 1.41 3.22 0.48
C ARG A 97 -0.02 3.33 0.02
N LEU A 98 -0.69 2.19 0.03
CA LEU A 98 -2.04 1.95 -0.47
C LEU A 98 -2.82 1.08 0.54
N SER A 99 -2.49 1.13 1.82
CA SER A 99 -3.13 0.26 2.82
C SER A 99 -4.63 0.54 2.89
N CYS A 100 -5.46 -0.50 2.93
CA CYS A 100 -6.93 -0.38 2.98
C CYS A 100 -7.55 0.36 1.78
N CYS A 101 -6.97 0.24 0.58
CA CYS A 101 -7.50 0.86 -0.65
C CYS A 101 -8.36 -0.11 -1.46
N ASP A 102 -9.69 0.04 -1.40
CA ASP A 102 -10.64 -0.81 -2.13
C ASP A 102 -10.49 -0.74 -3.67
N PHE A 103 -9.91 0.34 -4.21
CA PHE A 103 -9.70 0.51 -5.65
C PHE A 103 -8.47 -0.22 -6.22
N VAL A 104 -7.64 -0.85 -5.38
CA VAL A 104 -6.36 -1.44 -5.80
C VAL A 104 -6.53 -2.92 -6.16
N ASP A 105 -6.58 -3.18 -7.46
CA ASP A 105 -6.72 -4.51 -8.06
C ASP A 105 -5.37 -5.10 -8.55
N ASN A 106 -5.41 -6.34 -9.06
CA ASN A 106 -4.23 -7.01 -9.62
C ASN A 106 -3.59 -6.26 -10.81
N TYR A 107 -4.38 -5.49 -11.58
CA TYR A 107 -3.86 -4.72 -12.71
C TYR A 107 -3.15 -3.44 -12.25
N CYS A 108 -3.61 -2.85 -11.14
CA CYS A 108 -2.87 -1.80 -10.43
C CYS A 108 -1.50 -2.32 -9.97
N LEU A 109 -1.41 -3.52 -9.40
CA LEU A 109 -0.10 -4.12 -9.05
C LEU A 109 0.79 -4.39 -10.26
N TYR A 110 0.24 -4.98 -11.33
CA TYR A 110 0.97 -5.19 -12.58
C TYR A 110 1.58 -3.88 -13.11
N MET A 111 0.80 -2.80 -13.12
CA MET A 111 1.25 -1.48 -13.59
C MET A 111 2.23 -0.80 -12.62
N ILE A 112 2.14 -1.01 -11.30
CA ILE A 112 3.17 -0.58 -10.34
C ILE A 112 4.49 -1.30 -10.65
N ALA A 113 4.46 -2.64 -10.77
CA ALA A 113 5.64 -3.47 -11.01
C ALA A 113 6.37 -3.19 -12.33
N ASN A 114 5.63 -2.77 -13.37
CA ASN A 114 6.17 -2.47 -14.70
C ASN A 114 6.48 -0.98 -14.94
N VAL A 115 6.29 -0.09 -13.95
CA VAL A 115 6.57 1.36 -14.10
C VAL A 115 7.41 1.94 -12.94
N CYS A 116 7.30 1.39 -11.73
CA CYS A 116 7.92 1.95 -10.52
C CYS A 116 9.20 1.19 -10.13
N HIS A 117 10.16 1.04 -11.06
CA HIS A 117 11.34 0.18 -10.84
C HIS A 117 12.25 0.63 -9.67
N ASP A 118 12.26 1.91 -9.33
CA ASP A 118 13.03 2.49 -8.22
C ASP A 118 12.27 2.46 -6.86
N LEU A 119 11.19 1.67 -6.75
CA LEU A 119 10.37 1.58 -5.55
C LEU A 119 11.09 0.85 -4.40
N GLU A 120 11.31 1.54 -3.29
CA GLU A 120 11.99 1.07 -2.08
C GLU A 120 11.01 0.63 -0.98
N GLU A 121 9.78 1.16 -0.97
CA GLU A 121 8.73 0.82 0.00
C GLU A 121 7.37 0.67 -0.71
N LEU A 122 6.73 -0.48 -0.51
CA LEU A 122 5.37 -0.77 -0.95
C LEU A 122 4.51 -1.28 0.22
N ASP A 123 3.40 -0.61 0.49
CA ASP A 123 2.34 -1.12 1.38
C ASP A 123 1.04 -1.31 0.58
N VAL A 124 0.56 -2.55 0.50
CA VAL A 124 -0.74 -2.93 -0.07
C VAL A 124 -1.53 -3.80 0.91
N SER A 125 -1.28 -3.62 2.21
CA SER A 125 -1.96 -4.37 3.26
C SER A 125 -3.47 -4.08 3.25
N ARG A 126 -4.28 -5.11 3.53
CA ARG A 126 -5.75 -5.06 3.54
C ARG A 126 -6.40 -4.65 2.20
N CYS A 127 -5.67 -4.64 1.08
CA CYS A 127 -6.25 -4.51 -0.27
C CYS A 127 -6.91 -5.83 -0.70
N TYR A 128 -8.14 -6.06 -0.25
CA TYR A 128 -8.82 -7.36 -0.38
C TYR A 128 -9.15 -7.77 -1.82
N GLN A 129 -9.06 -6.90 -2.81
CA GLN A 129 -9.18 -7.28 -4.23
C GLN A 129 -7.98 -8.10 -4.72
N LEU A 130 -6.79 -7.91 -4.12
CA LEU A 130 -5.56 -8.58 -4.54
C LEU A 130 -5.59 -10.10 -4.32
N ASP A 131 -4.86 -10.82 -5.17
CA ASP A 131 -4.58 -12.24 -5.00
C ASP A 131 -3.11 -12.63 -5.29
N PHE A 132 -2.83 -13.92 -5.07
CA PHE A 132 -1.51 -14.53 -5.24
C PHE A 132 -0.93 -14.47 -6.67
N LEU A 133 -1.72 -14.09 -7.68
CA LEU A 133 -1.24 -13.85 -9.05
C LEU A 133 -0.77 -12.39 -9.18
N GLY A 134 -1.60 -11.42 -8.80
CA GLY A 134 -1.22 -10.00 -8.83
C GLY A 134 -0.03 -9.69 -7.92
N LEU A 135 0.04 -10.35 -6.76
CA LEU A 135 1.19 -10.29 -5.85
C LEU A 135 2.46 -10.93 -6.44
N GLY A 136 2.33 -11.78 -7.46
CA GLY A 136 3.47 -12.38 -8.18
C GLY A 136 4.13 -11.43 -9.18
N GLU A 137 3.43 -10.40 -9.66
CA GLU A 137 4.01 -9.40 -10.58
C GLU A 137 5.11 -8.55 -9.90
N LEU A 138 5.10 -8.48 -8.56
CA LEU A 138 6.05 -7.71 -7.74
C LEU A 138 7.51 -8.16 -7.87
N ASN A 139 7.79 -9.31 -8.50
CA ASN A 139 9.14 -9.81 -8.78
C ASN A 139 10.04 -8.79 -9.51
N ASN A 140 9.46 -7.86 -10.27
CA ASN A 140 10.20 -6.82 -11.01
C ASN A 140 10.73 -5.67 -10.14
N LEU A 141 10.35 -5.60 -8.85
CA LEU A 141 10.69 -4.51 -7.93
C LEU A 141 11.94 -4.84 -7.09
N SER A 142 13.09 -5.00 -7.75
CA SER A 142 14.36 -5.38 -7.12
C SER A 142 14.90 -4.37 -6.10
N SER A 143 14.45 -3.11 -6.17
CA SER A 143 14.80 -2.00 -5.27
C SER A 143 14.14 -2.06 -3.89
N LEU A 144 13.18 -2.97 -3.66
CA LEU A 144 12.38 -3.00 -2.42
C LEU A 144 13.23 -3.27 -1.16
N THR A 145 13.10 -2.36 -0.20
CA THR A 145 13.64 -2.44 1.17
C THR A 145 12.54 -2.66 2.22
N ARG A 146 11.30 -2.25 1.94
CA ARG A 146 10.12 -2.44 2.80
C ARG A 146 8.95 -2.98 1.97
N LEU A 147 8.30 -4.02 2.44
CA LEU A 147 7.14 -4.60 1.76
C LEU A 147 6.10 -5.04 2.79
N ASN A 148 4.87 -4.54 2.69
CA ASN A 148 3.75 -4.95 3.54
C ASN A 148 2.59 -5.51 2.71
N LEU A 149 2.37 -6.82 2.87
CA LEU A 149 1.33 -7.62 2.22
C LEU A 149 0.30 -8.16 3.25
N SER A 150 0.30 -7.64 4.48
CA SER A 150 -0.56 -8.12 5.57
C SER A 150 -2.05 -8.10 5.19
N TYR A 151 -2.80 -9.14 5.57
CA TYR A 151 -4.23 -9.33 5.22
C TYR A 151 -4.55 -9.37 3.72
N THR A 152 -3.59 -9.76 2.86
CA THR A 152 -3.85 -10.07 1.44
C THR A 152 -3.99 -11.58 1.23
N LYS A 153 -4.46 -12.03 0.05
CA LYS A 153 -4.59 -13.46 -0.30
C LYS A 153 -3.26 -14.09 -0.74
N LEU A 154 -2.18 -13.79 -0.01
CA LEU A 154 -0.82 -14.26 -0.27
C LEU A 154 -0.69 -15.78 -0.06
N LYS A 155 0.22 -16.42 -0.80
CA LYS A 155 0.58 -17.84 -0.67
C LYS A 155 2.09 -18.01 -0.54
N THR A 156 2.53 -19.08 0.13
CA THR A 156 3.95 -19.42 0.34
C THR A 156 4.80 -19.32 -0.94
N GLY A 157 4.38 -20.00 -2.02
CA GLY A 157 5.12 -20.03 -3.28
C GLY A 157 5.26 -18.67 -3.97
N THR A 158 4.22 -17.83 -3.91
CA THR A 158 4.30 -16.44 -4.45
C THR A 158 5.34 -15.64 -3.68
N LEU A 159 5.34 -15.72 -2.34
CA LEU A 159 6.32 -15.02 -1.52
C LEU A 159 7.74 -15.56 -1.74
N GLN A 160 7.92 -16.88 -1.85
CA GLN A 160 9.24 -17.49 -2.12
C GLN A 160 9.87 -16.99 -3.42
N VAL A 161 9.09 -16.82 -4.49
CA VAL A 161 9.59 -16.28 -5.77
C VAL A 161 9.90 -14.79 -5.63
N LEU A 162 9.05 -14.02 -4.94
CA LEU A 162 9.28 -12.60 -4.68
C LEU A 162 10.61 -12.37 -3.93
N LEU A 163 10.86 -13.12 -2.86
CA LEU A 163 12.06 -13.01 -2.04
C LEU A 163 13.36 -13.32 -2.81
N GLN A 164 13.33 -14.14 -3.86
CA GLN A 164 14.50 -14.40 -4.72
C GLN A 164 14.99 -13.16 -5.48
N HIS A 165 14.07 -12.22 -5.73
CA HIS A 165 14.29 -10.98 -6.47
C HIS A 165 14.55 -9.77 -5.54
N THR A 166 13.89 -9.70 -4.38
CA THR A 166 14.01 -8.58 -3.42
C THR A 166 15.17 -8.77 -2.42
N ARG A 167 16.40 -8.88 -2.91
CA ARG A 167 17.59 -9.17 -2.07
C ARG A 167 18.01 -8.04 -1.12
N HIS A 168 17.45 -6.85 -1.30
CA HIS A 168 17.67 -5.67 -0.46
C HIS A 168 16.56 -5.47 0.60
N LEU A 169 15.62 -6.42 0.72
CA LEU A 169 14.50 -6.35 1.67
C LEU A 169 14.99 -6.35 3.12
N GLN A 170 14.62 -5.28 3.85
CA GLN A 170 14.94 -5.05 5.26
C GLN A 170 13.71 -5.23 6.16
N HIS A 171 12.50 -4.92 5.68
CA HIS A 171 11.27 -5.02 6.47
C HIS A 171 10.18 -5.76 5.69
N LEU A 172 9.64 -6.84 6.25
CA LEU A 172 8.55 -7.62 5.68
C LEU A 172 7.34 -7.67 6.63
N GLY A 173 6.18 -7.23 6.13
CA GLY A 173 4.88 -7.41 6.74
C GLY A 173 4.02 -8.40 5.97
N MET A 174 3.50 -9.41 6.65
CA MET A 174 2.66 -10.48 6.09
C MET A 174 1.67 -11.02 7.15
N SER A 175 1.32 -10.19 8.12
CA SER A 175 0.46 -10.57 9.25
C SER A 175 -0.97 -10.89 8.79
N GLY A 176 -1.58 -11.91 9.38
CA GLY A 176 -2.91 -12.40 8.99
C GLY A 176 -2.97 -13.16 7.65
N CYS A 177 -1.85 -13.41 6.97
CA CYS A 177 -1.81 -14.17 5.72
C CYS A 177 -1.86 -15.69 5.97
N GLN A 178 -3.05 -16.21 6.32
CA GLN A 178 -3.27 -17.59 6.77
C GLN A 178 -2.91 -18.70 5.74
N SER A 179 -2.75 -18.37 4.46
CA SER A 179 -2.39 -19.33 3.40
C SER A 179 -0.87 -19.43 3.16
N VAL A 180 -0.07 -19.15 4.19
CA VAL A 180 1.40 -19.10 4.12
C VAL A 180 2.01 -19.97 5.22
N ASP A 181 2.91 -20.86 4.82
CA ASP A 181 3.74 -21.68 5.71
C ASP A 181 4.98 -20.88 6.14
N MET A 182 5.08 -20.58 7.43
CA MET A 182 6.18 -19.77 7.96
C MET A 182 7.52 -20.49 8.02
N ASP A 183 7.55 -21.82 8.19
CA ASP A 183 8.81 -22.59 8.15
C ASP A 183 9.49 -22.43 6.78
N GLU A 184 8.71 -22.56 5.71
CA GLU A 184 9.17 -22.37 4.33
C GLU A 184 9.56 -20.92 4.00
N VAL A 185 8.82 -19.92 4.50
CA VAL A 185 9.16 -18.51 4.32
C VAL A 185 10.43 -18.13 5.06
N CYS A 186 10.61 -18.57 6.31
CA CYS A 186 11.81 -18.32 7.08
C CYS A 186 13.07 -18.91 6.42
N VAL A 187 12.95 -20.09 5.79
CA VAL A 187 14.03 -20.68 4.97
C VAL A 187 14.34 -19.82 3.74
N ALA A 188 13.33 -19.30 3.03
CA ALA A 188 13.55 -18.41 1.90
C ALA A 188 14.20 -17.08 2.31
N LEU A 189 13.75 -16.46 3.41
CA LEU A 189 14.33 -15.23 3.96
C LEU A 189 15.81 -15.42 4.32
N GLY A 190 16.15 -16.52 5.01
CA GLY A 190 17.53 -16.84 5.40
C GLY A 190 18.46 -17.18 4.22
N LEU A 191 17.92 -17.40 3.02
CA LEU A 191 18.68 -17.67 1.78
C LEU A 191 18.80 -16.44 0.87
N PHE A 192 17.76 -15.60 0.78
CA PHE A 192 17.68 -14.54 -0.22
C PHE A 192 17.70 -13.11 0.34
N CYS A 193 17.31 -12.91 1.60
CA CYS A 193 17.21 -11.60 2.25
C CYS A 193 18.12 -11.51 3.50
N PRO A 194 19.46 -11.65 3.37
CA PRO A 194 20.39 -11.70 4.51
C PRO A 194 20.52 -10.36 5.27
N GLY A 195 19.93 -9.28 4.75
CA GLY A 195 19.86 -7.96 5.39
C GLY A 195 18.52 -7.65 6.06
N LEU A 196 17.63 -8.64 6.26
CA LEU A 196 16.34 -8.43 6.90
C LEU A 196 16.52 -7.96 8.36
N VAL A 197 15.84 -6.87 8.71
CA VAL A 197 15.86 -6.18 10.01
C VAL A 197 14.57 -6.45 10.80
N SER A 198 13.43 -6.56 10.11
CA SER A 198 12.11 -6.69 10.74
C SER A 198 11.21 -7.68 9.98
N LEU A 199 10.55 -8.56 10.73
CA LEU A 199 9.53 -9.49 10.23
C LEU A 199 8.28 -9.42 11.10
N THR A 200 7.15 -9.04 10.49
CA THR A 200 5.82 -8.98 11.15
C THR A 200 4.85 -9.94 10.48
N ALA A 201 4.63 -11.08 11.12
CA ALA A 201 3.89 -12.22 10.58
C ALA A 201 2.92 -12.84 11.60
N TRP A 202 2.49 -12.10 12.62
CA TRP A 202 1.48 -12.59 13.57
C TRP A 202 0.18 -13.03 12.87
N LYS A 203 -0.50 -14.04 13.42
CA LYS A 203 -1.69 -14.67 12.80
C LYS A 203 -1.38 -15.28 11.42
N THR A 204 -0.18 -15.84 11.26
CA THR A 204 0.16 -16.84 10.23
C THR A 204 0.28 -18.23 10.87
N GLU A 205 0.58 -19.27 10.08
CA GLU A 205 0.63 -20.65 10.57
C GLU A 205 1.94 -21.36 10.14
N GLY A 206 2.23 -22.51 10.73
CA GLY A 206 3.37 -23.36 10.33
C GLY A 206 4.75 -22.98 10.88
N LEU A 207 4.91 -21.93 11.69
CA LEU A 207 6.22 -21.59 12.26
C LEU A 207 6.66 -22.66 13.29
N SER A 208 7.81 -23.28 13.06
CA SER A 208 8.41 -24.27 13.94
C SER A 208 9.88 -23.95 14.27
N HIS A 209 10.52 -24.86 15.00
CA HIS A 209 11.95 -24.84 15.26
C HIS A 209 12.81 -24.81 13.98
N ARG A 210 12.28 -25.23 12.82
CA ARG A 210 12.99 -25.16 11.52
C ARG A 210 13.05 -23.72 11.03
N GLY A 211 11.93 -23.01 11.01
CA GLY A 211 11.83 -21.60 10.63
C GLY A 211 12.61 -20.70 11.59
N LEU A 212 12.49 -20.92 12.90
CA LEU A 212 13.30 -20.20 13.90
C LEU A 212 14.81 -20.41 13.69
N ARG A 213 15.24 -21.64 13.34
CA ARG A 213 16.64 -21.93 13.00
C ARG A 213 17.08 -21.26 11.70
N ALA A 214 16.18 -21.05 10.74
CA ALA A 214 16.48 -20.30 9.52
C ALA A 214 16.57 -18.79 9.78
N LEU A 215 15.67 -18.20 10.57
CA LEU A 215 15.77 -16.80 11.00
C LEU A 215 17.06 -16.53 11.78
N ALA A 216 17.55 -17.50 12.57
CA ALA A 216 18.82 -17.40 13.29
C ALA A 216 20.08 -17.31 12.40
N THR A 217 19.98 -17.46 11.06
CA THR A 217 21.08 -17.12 10.15
C THR A 217 21.14 -15.62 9.82
N ILE A 218 20.02 -14.91 9.95
CA ILE A 218 19.84 -13.49 9.61
C ILE A 218 20.35 -12.63 10.78
N ARG A 219 21.63 -12.26 10.75
CA ARG A 219 22.30 -11.53 11.84
C ARG A 219 21.87 -10.06 12.00
N THR A 220 21.10 -9.53 11.05
CA THR A 220 20.57 -8.15 11.06
C THR A 220 19.19 -8.03 11.70
N LEU A 221 18.51 -9.16 11.95
CA LEU A 221 17.15 -9.21 12.47
C LEU A 221 17.10 -8.63 13.89
N GLN A 222 16.28 -7.60 14.07
CA GLN A 222 16.09 -6.86 15.33
C GLN A 222 14.67 -7.03 15.84
N ASP A 223 13.67 -6.91 14.93
CA ASP A 223 12.25 -7.04 15.26
C ASP A 223 11.69 -8.36 14.68
N LEU A 224 11.05 -9.15 15.54
CA LEU A 224 10.34 -10.38 15.13
C LEU A 224 9.01 -10.47 15.88
N ASP A 225 7.92 -10.49 15.14
CA ASP A 225 6.54 -10.58 15.62
C ASP A 225 5.81 -11.70 14.85
N VAL A 226 5.44 -12.78 15.54
CA VAL A 226 5.04 -14.08 14.98
C VAL A 226 3.96 -14.77 15.82
#